data_AF-A0A520BWP4-F1
#
_entry.id   AF-A0A520BWP4-F1
#
_cell.length_a   1.000
_cell.length_b   1.000
_cell.length_c   1.000
_cell.angle_alpha   90.00
_cell.angle_beta   90.00
_cell.angle_gamma   90.00
#
_symmetry.space_group_name_H-M   'P 1'
#
loop_
_entity.id
_entity.type
_entity.pdbx_description
1 polymer ?
#
loop_
_entity_poly.entity_id
_entity_poly.type
_entity_poly.pdbx_seq_one_letter_code
_entity_poly.pdbx_strand_id
1 'polypeptide(L)'
;MNIRFVVSSKADTAQSYFESARRLKNDTLLLKHEQGHADIVYIYAVKLKQIFEQTPFYKRNYKAEIGEIFKVVFAKMRAEQARYDLETNHSKNRVEQKKWNDYFEETIRDFAVAR
;
A
#
# COMPACT_ATOMS: atom_id res chain seq x y z
N MET A 1 7.81 19.65 -19.87
CA MET A 1 8.33 18.31 -20.21
C MET A 1 7.18 17.35 -20.06
N ASN A 2 6.93 16.46 -21.03
CA ASN A 2 5.81 15.51 -20.93
C ASN A 2 6.33 14.18 -20.39
N ILE A 3 6.11 13.92 -19.09
CA ILE A 3 6.49 12.66 -18.44
C ILE A 3 5.22 11.85 -18.23
N ARG A 4 5.22 10.58 -18.65
CA ARG A 4 4.15 9.64 -18.33
C ARG A 4 4.63 8.72 -17.20
N PHE A 5 3.87 8.67 -16.12
CA PHE A 5 4.16 7.80 -14.99
C PHE A 5 3.33 6.51 -15.05
N VAL A 6 4.03 5.38 -14.93
CA VAL A 6 3.44 4.07 -14.68
C VAL A 6 3.91 3.63 -13.30
N VAL A 7 2.97 3.45 -12.38
CA VAL A 7 3.24 2.91 -11.05
C VAL A 7 2.75 1.48 -11.04
N SER A 8 3.61 0.55 -10.60
CA SER A 8 3.28 -0.87 -10.46
C SER A 8 3.71 -1.36 -9.10
N SER A 9 2.87 -2.16 -8.46
CA SER A 9 3.17 -2.87 -7.22
C SER A 9 3.34 -4.36 -7.52
N LYS A 10 4.35 -5.00 -6.92
CA LYS A 10 4.54 -6.44 -6.97
C LYS A 10 4.70 -6.95 -5.54
N ALA A 11 4.10 -8.10 -5.24
CA ALA A 11 4.39 -8.79 -4.00
C ALA A 11 5.83 -9.32 -4.06
N ASP A 12 6.67 -8.91 -3.12
CA ASP A 12 8.00 -9.48 -2.95
C ASP A 12 7.87 -10.82 -2.22
N THR A 13 7.88 -11.93 -2.94
CA THR A 13 7.72 -13.27 -2.36
C THR A 13 8.90 -13.72 -1.48
N ALA A 14 10.04 -13.03 -1.51
CA ALA A 14 11.21 -13.33 -0.68
C ALA A 14 11.15 -12.65 0.70
N GLN A 15 10.47 -11.50 0.77
CA GLN A 15 10.22 -10.77 2.01
C GLN A 15 8.76 -10.86 2.47
N SER A 16 7.90 -11.44 1.65
CA SER A 16 6.48 -11.52 1.92
C SER A 16 6.15 -12.67 2.86
N TYR A 17 5.37 -12.29 3.85
CA TYR A 17 4.32 -13.02 4.55
C TYR A 17 3.63 -14.18 3.79
N PHE A 18 3.75 -14.29 2.45
CA PHE A 18 3.35 -15.41 1.60
C PHE A 18 4.00 -16.78 1.92
N GLU A 19 5.02 -16.90 2.77
CA GLU A 19 5.38 -18.22 3.35
C GLU A 19 4.17 -18.86 4.08
N SER A 20 3.24 -18.03 4.55
CA SER A 20 1.98 -18.48 5.12
C SER A 20 1.04 -19.13 4.09
N ALA A 21 1.24 -19.04 2.76
CA ALA A 21 0.33 -19.60 1.76
C ALA A 21 0.02 -21.11 1.95
N ARG A 22 0.93 -21.87 2.57
CA ARG A 22 0.69 -23.27 3.00
C ARG A 22 -0.17 -23.39 4.28
N ARG A 23 -0.08 -22.43 5.21
CA ARG A 23 -0.91 -22.29 6.42
C ARG A 23 -2.27 -21.62 6.16
N LEU A 24 -2.34 -20.72 5.18
CA LEU A 24 -3.51 -19.93 4.78
C LEU A 24 -4.68 -20.78 4.29
N LYS A 25 -4.42 -22.00 3.83
CA LYS A 25 -5.47 -22.87 3.25
C LYS A 25 -6.63 -23.13 4.23
N ASN A 26 -6.40 -23.01 5.54
CA ASN A 26 -7.39 -23.23 6.58
C ASN A 26 -7.56 -22.05 7.58
N ASP A 27 -6.83 -20.94 7.41
CA ASP A 27 -6.91 -19.78 8.33
C ASP A 27 -7.41 -18.53 7.60
N THR A 28 -8.72 -18.31 7.69
CA THR A 28 -9.41 -17.19 7.04
C THR A 28 -9.06 -15.84 7.65
N LEU A 29 -8.62 -15.79 8.92
CA LEU A 29 -8.23 -14.55 9.58
C LEU A 29 -6.87 -14.09 9.11
N LEU A 30 -5.91 -15.01 9.08
CA LEU A 30 -4.60 -14.75 8.54
C LEU A 30 -4.70 -14.33 7.08
N LEU A 31 -5.53 -15.01 6.28
CA LEU A 31 -5.75 -14.62 4.88
C LEU A 31 -6.27 -13.19 4.73
N LYS A 32 -7.24 -12.80 5.56
CA LYS A 32 -7.78 -11.44 5.52
C LYS A 32 -6.75 -10.40 5.97
N HIS A 33 -5.87 -10.75 6.89
CA HIS A 33 -4.78 -9.90 7.32
C HIS A 33 -3.75 -9.67 6.20
N GLU A 34 -3.34 -10.73 5.51
CA GLU A 34 -2.43 -10.62 4.36
C GLU A 34 -3.03 -9.82 3.19
N GLN A 35 -4.34 -9.94 2.98
CA GLN A 35 -5.05 -9.07 2.03
C GLN A 35 -4.95 -7.60 2.43
N GLY A 36 -5.05 -7.28 3.72
CA GLY A 36 -4.88 -5.91 4.23
C GLY A 36 -3.51 -5.30 3.91
N HIS A 37 -2.43 -6.11 3.97
CA HIS A 37 -1.11 -5.65 3.51
C HIS A 37 -1.10 -5.31 2.02
N ALA A 38 -1.77 -6.11 1.19
CA ALA A 38 -1.91 -5.80 -0.24
C ALA A 38 -2.74 -4.53 -0.49
N ASP A 39 -3.80 -4.31 0.30
CA ASP A 39 -4.63 -3.11 0.23
C ASP A 39 -3.81 -1.85 0.59
N ILE A 40 -2.97 -1.90 1.64
CA ILE A 40 -2.05 -0.80 1.98
C ILE A 40 -1.11 -0.49 0.81
N VAL A 41 -0.50 -1.51 0.20
CA VAL A 41 0.38 -1.32 -0.96
C VAL A 41 -0.36 -0.65 -2.12
N TYR A 42 -1.59 -1.09 -2.41
CA TYR A 42 -2.41 -0.50 -3.46
C TYR A 42 -2.72 0.97 -3.17
N ILE A 43 -3.17 1.29 -1.95
CA ILE A 43 -3.50 2.65 -1.53
C ILE A 43 -2.30 3.58 -1.73
N TYR A 44 -1.11 3.16 -1.31
CA TYR A 44 0.10 3.97 -1.45
C TYR A 44 0.61 4.06 -2.91
N ALA A 45 0.37 3.04 -3.74
CA ALA A 45 0.64 3.11 -5.17
C ALA A 45 -0.24 4.15 -5.88
N VAL A 46 -1.53 4.21 -5.54
CA VAL A 46 -2.46 5.23 -6.05
C VAL A 46 -2.03 6.63 -5.58
N LYS A 47 -1.75 6.80 -4.29
CA LYS A 47 -1.25 8.08 -3.73
C LYS A 47 0.03 8.54 -4.43
N LEU A 48 0.98 7.63 -4.68
CA LEU A 48 2.22 7.94 -5.40
C LEU A 48 1.93 8.44 -6.81
N LYS A 49 1.04 7.75 -7.54
CA LYS A 49 0.65 8.13 -8.90
C LYS A 49 0.03 9.53 -8.93
N GLN A 50 -0.89 9.82 -8.02
CA GLN A 50 -1.53 11.14 -7.90
C GLN A 50 -0.50 12.23 -7.63
N ILE A 51 0.45 12.01 -6.71
CA ILE A 51 1.53 12.97 -6.43
C ILE A 51 2.37 13.21 -7.70
N PHE A 52 2.75 12.16 -8.42
CA PHE A 52 3.51 12.31 -9.65
C PHE A 52 2.73 13.04 -10.76
N GLU A 53 1.42 12.83 -10.87
CA GLU A 53 0.59 13.52 -11.87
C GLU A 53 0.36 14.99 -11.53
N GLN A 54 0.37 15.35 -10.25
CA GLN A 54 0.15 16.72 -9.78
C GLN A 54 1.46 17.52 -9.61
N THR A 55 2.61 16.86 -9.58
CA THR A 55 3.92 17.51 -9.38
C THR A 55 4.51 17.98 -10.71
N PRO A 56 4.81 19.28 -10.88
CA PRO A 56 5.55 19.75 -12.03
C PRO A 56 7.03 19.37 -11.92
N PHE A 57 7.54 18.65 -12.91
CA PHE A 57 8.95 18.23 -12.96
C PHE A 57 9.77 19.07 -13.95
N TYR A 58 10.96 19.49 -13.51
CA TYR A 58 11.89 20.27 -14.32
C TYR A 58 13.07 19.44 -14.81
N LYS A 59 13.52 19.68 -16.06
CA LYS A 59 14.59 18.91 -16.72
C LYS A 59 15.88 18.79 -15.89
N ARG A 60 16.20 19.82 -15.09
CA ARG A 60 17.44 19.88 -14.32
C ARG A 60 17.54 18.86 -13.19
N ASN A 61 16.41 18.47 -12.58
CA ASN A 61 16.38 17.74 -11.32
C ASN A 61 15.26 16.70 -11.19
N TYR A 62 14.45 16.47 -12.24
CA TYR A 62 13.31 15.55 -12.17
C TYR A 62 13.63 14.17 -11.59
N LYS A 63 14.81 13.59 -11.88
CA LYS A 63 15.20 12.28 -11.32
C LYS A 63 15.34 12.31 -9.80
N ALA A 64 15.95 13.36 -9.26
CA ALA A 64 16.13 13.53 -7.82
C ALA A 64 14.79 13.80 -7.13
N GLU A 65 13.93 14.62 -7.74
CA GLU A 65 12.57 14.89 -7.25
C GLU A 65 11.72 13.62 -7.21
N ILE A 66 11.72 12.83 -8.30
CA ILE A 66 11.01 11.54 -8.35
C ILE A 66 11.53 10.59 -7.26
N GLY A 67 12.85 10.51 -7.09
CA GLY A 67 13.47 9.64 -6.09
C GLY A 67 13.08 10.01 -4.66
N GLU A 68 13.07 11.31 -4.34
CA GLU A 68 12.71 11.78 -3.00
C GLU A 68 11.22 11.57 -2.72
N ILE A 69 10.33 11.86 -3.68
CA ILE A 69 8.90 11.58 -3.56
C ILE A 69 8.68 10.08 -3.32
N PHE A 70 9.32 9.22 -4.11
CA PHE A 70 9.21 7.77 -3.94
C PHE A 70 9.65 7.34 -2.55
N LYS A 71 10.83 7.80 -2.09
CA LYS A 71 11.39 7.48 -0.78
C LYS A 71 10.43 7.87 0.34
N VAL A 72 9.87 9.07 0.29
CA VAL A 72 8.92 9.58 1.30
C VAL A 72 7.65 8.74 1.31
N VAL A 73 7.05 8.48 0.15
CA VAL A 73 5.79 7.70 0.06
C VAL A 73 6.02 6.26 0.49
N PHE A 74 7.15 5.65 0.12
CA PHE A 74 7.52 4.30 0.52
C PHE A 74 7.76 4.18 2.03
N ALA A 75 8.41 5.17 2.65
CA ALA A 75 8.60 5.20 4.10
C ALA A 75 7.25 5.27 4.84
N LYS A 76 6.30 6.08 4.36
CA LYS A 76 4.94 6.15 4.92
C LYS A 76 4.18 4.82 4.75
N MET A 77 4.29 4.18 3.60
CA MET A 77 3.69 2.86 3.36
C MET A 77 4.24 1.82 4.36
N ARG A 78 5.55 1.79 4.59
CA ARG A 78 6.17 0.87 5.55
C ARG A 78 5.72 1.14 6.99
N ALA A 79 5.62 2.41 7.37
CA ALA A 79 5.10 2.79 8.68
C ALA A 79 3.64 2.33 8.87
N GLU A 80 2.81 2.46 7.84
CA GLU A 80 1.41 2.03 7.88
C GLU A 80 1.27 0.51 7.96
N GLN A 81 2.09 -0.25 7.23
CA GLN A 81 2.12 -1.71 7.37
C GLN A 81 2.52 -2.14 8.78
N ALA A 82 3.53 -1.50 9.39
CA ALA A 82 3.93 -1.79 10.76
C ALA A 82 2.84 -1.42 11.78
N ARG A 83 2.13 -0.31 11.55
CA ARG A 83 0.97 0.10 12.36
C ARG A 83 -0.15 -0.94 12.27
N TYR A 84 -0.43 -1.42 11.06
CA TYR A 84 -1.44 -2.44 10.81
C TYR A 84 -1.13 -3.77 11.51
N ASP A 85 0.10 -4.26 11.39
CA ASP A 85 0.60 -5.44 12.11
C ASP A 85 0.40 -5.30 13.63
N LEU A 86 0.79 -4.15 14.19
CA LEU A 86 0.72 -3.86 15.63
C LEU A 86 -0.74 -3.80 16.13
N GLU A 87 -1.58 -3.00 15.49
CA GLU A 87 -2.96 -2.75 15.94
C GLU A 87 -3.84 -3.99 15.81
N THR A 88 -3.66 -4.76 14.73
CA THR A 88 -4.37 -6.02 14.53
C THR A 88 -3.76 -7.18 15.31
N ASN A 89 -2.61 -6.98 15.97
CA ASN A 89 -1.83 -8.03 16.63
C ASN A 89 -1.65 -9.24 15.70
N HIS A 90 -1.14 -9.00 14.49
CA HIS A 90 -1.00 -10.00 13.42
C HIS A 90 -2.26 -10.86 13.27
N SER A 91 -3.38 -10.23 12.88
CA SER A 91 -4.72 -10.81 12.72
C SER A 91 -5.49 -11.24 13.98
N LYS A 92 -4.89 -11.22 15.18
CA LYS A 92 -5.54 -11.71 16.42
C LYS A 92 -6.62 -10.77 16.95
N ASN A 93 -6.45 -9.46 16.74
CA ASN A 93 -7.40 -8.44 17.16
C ASN A 93 -8.44 -8.18 16.06
N ARG A 94 -9.57 -8.89 16.15
CA ARG A 94 -10.65 -8.83 15.16
C ARG A 94 -11.35 -7.47 15.10
N VAL A 95 -11.38 -6.73 16.22
CA VAL A 95 -12.01 -5.41 16.28
C VAL A 95 -11.21 -4.42 15.45
N GLU A 96 -9.90 -4.37 15.67
CA GLU A 96 -9.02 -3.51 14.87
C GLU A 96 -8.95 -3.99 13.41
N GLN A 97 -8.89 -5.29 13.16
CA GLN A 97 -8.95 -5.83 11.79
C GLN A 97 -10.21 -5.34 11.06
N LYS A 98 -11.37 -5.28 11.73
CA LYS A 98 -12.59 -4.75 11.12
C LYS A 98 -12.47 -3.27 10.80
N LYS A 99 -11.97 -2.44 11.73
CA LYS A 99 -11.77 -1.01 11.48
C LYS A 99 -10.86 -0.76 10.27
N TRP A 100 -9.79 -1.54 10.15
CA TRP A 100 -8.90 -1.50 9.00
C TRP A 100 -9.59 -1.93 7.70
N ASN A 101 -10.39 -2.99 7.73
CA ASN A 101 -11.17 -3.40 6.56
C ASN A 101 -12.12 -2.28 6.10
N ASP A 102 -12.85 -1.66 7.04
CA ASP A 102 -13.77 -0.55 6.74
C ASP A 102 -12.99 0.63 6.13
N TYR A 103 -11.82 0.97 6.68
CA TYR A 103 -10.91 1.99 6.14
C TYR A 103 -10.44 1.68 4.71
N PHE A 104 -10.04 0.44 4.44
CA PHE A 104 -9.61 0.02 3.10
C PHE A 104 -10.75 0.13 2.09
N GLU A 105 -11.94 -0.36 2.44
CA GLU A 105 -13.11 -0.30 1.57
C GLU A 105 -13.51 1.13 1.23
N GLU A 106 -13.55 2.03 2.22
CA GLU A 106 -13.85 3.44 2.02
C GLU A 106 -12.78 4.10 1.14
N THR A 107 -11.51 3.96 1.49
CA THR A 107 -10.39 4.60 0.78
C THR A 107 -10.31 4.14 -0.69
N ILE A 108 -10.46 2.83 -0.94
CA ILE A 108 -10.37 2.28 -2.29
C ILE A 108 -11.60 2.67 -3.12
N ARG A 109 -12.79 2.74 -2.51
CA ARG A 109 -14.01 3.23 -3.17
C ARG A 109 -13.84 4.69 -3.61
N ASP A 110 -13.30 5.54 -2.75
CA ASP A 110 -13.08 6.95 -3.07
C ASP A 110 -12.16 7.13 -4.28
N PHE A 111 -11.12 6.28 -4.39
CA PHE A 111 -10.25 6.28 -5.58
C PHE A 111 -10.95 5.84 -6.87
N ALA A 112 -11.99 5.01 -6.78
CA ALA A 112 -12.77 4.60 -7.93
C ALA A 112 -13.74 5.70 -8.39
N VAL A 113 -14.27 6.49 -7.45
CA VAL A 113 -15.20 7.60 -7.73
C VAL A 113 -14.46 8.86 -8.19
N ALA A 114 -13.22 9.08 -7.75
CA ALA A 114 -12.40 10.24 -8.13
C ALA A 114 -11.74 10.15 -9.52
N ARG A 115 -12.07 9.13 -10.32
CA ARG A 115 -11.59 8.95 -11.71
C ARG A 115 -12.61 9.46 -12.71
#